data_AF-A0A6P1J9H5-F1
#
_entry.id   AF-A0A6P1J9H5-F1
#
_cell.length_a   1.000
_cell.length_b   1.000
_cell.length_c   1.000
_cell.angle_alpha   90.00
_cell.angle_beta   90.00
_cell.angle_gamma   90.00
#
_symmetry.space_group_name_H-M   'P 1'
#
loop_
_entity.id
_entity.type
_entity.pdbx_description
1 polymer ?
#
loop_
_entity_poly.entity_id
_entity_poly.type
_entity_poly.pdbx_seq_one_letter_code
_entity_poly.pdbx_strand_id
1 'polypeptide(L)'
;MRIEGGPLEILPITEEDLLYHPATEDICDAFTRGEFPLERLATSRYFTYMHEGDEVIVDASIINAIESDLQDDLVIVEGEFNQVMIPASSVKTGVSQDEWIAAVEAGKTQADFSDWRALMVSQLPRARDIFKRNGTQA
;
A
#
# COMPACT_ATOMS: atom_id res chain seq x y z
N MET A 1 0.39 9.05 -50.43
CA MET A 1 0.66 9.63 -49.10
C MET A 1 1.32 8.53 -48.28
N ARG A 2 2.66 8.54 -48.17
CA ARG A 2 3.42 7.59 -47.34
C ARG A 2 3.36 8.13 -45.91
N ILE A 3 2.84 7.35 -44.97
CA ILE A 3 3.03 7.63 -43.55
C ILE A 3 4.35 6.94 -43.19
N GLU A 4 5.40 7.74 -43.01
CA GLU A 4 6.67 7.24 -42.50
C GLU A 4 6.47 6.88 -41.03
N GLY A 5 6.54 5.59 -40.72
CA GLY A 5 6.52 5.10 -39.34
C GLY A 5 7.82 5.49 -38.66
N GLY A 6 7.84 6.66 -38.03
CA GLY A 6 8.89 7.02 -37.08
C GLY A 6 8.93 6.02 -35.92
N PRO A 7 10.09 5.77 -35.31
CA PRO A 7 10.18 4.92 -34.13
C PRO A 7 9.25 5.47 -33.04
N LEU A 8 8.41 4.60 -32.46
CA LEU A 8 7.65 4.93 -31.27
C LEU A 8 8.65 5.19 -30.15
N GLU A 9 8.92 6.46 -29.86
CA GLU A 9 9.63 6.85 -28.64
C GLU A 9 8.65 6.66 -27.49
N ILE A 10 8.76 5.52 -26.79
CA ILE A 10 8.06 5.31 -25.53
C ILE A 10 8.76 6.21 -24.52
N LEU A 11 8.15 7.37 -24.24
CA LEU A 11 8.62 8.24 -23.16
C LEU A 11 8.46 7.50 -21.84
N PRO A 12 9.48 7.51 -20.95
CA PRO A 12 9.33 6.93 -19.63
C PRO A 12 8.26 7.70 -18.87
N ILE A 13 7.31 6.97 -18.28
CA ILE A 13 6.31 7.56 -17.36
C ILE A 13 7.07 8.15 -16.18
N THR A 14 6.81 9.42 -15.86
CA THR A 14 7.45 10.10 -14.73
C THR A 14 6.65 9.89 -13.44
N GLU A 15 7.27 10.16 -12.28
CA GLU A 15 6.60 10.12 -10.98
C GLU A 15 5.45 11.15 -10.90
N GLU A 16 5.61 12.30 -11.56
CA GLU A 16 4.56 13.31 -11.70
C GLU A 16 3.38 12.80 -12.54
N ASP A 17 3.65 12.08 -13.64
CA ASP A 17 2.59 11.45 -14.45
C ASP A 17 1.81 10.39 -13.67
N LEU A 18 2.48 9.66 -12.76
CA LEU A 18 1.85 8.65 -11.90
C LEU A 18 1.03 9.23 -10.76
N LEU A 19 1.44 10.38 -10.22
CA LEU A 19 0.69 11.10 -9.19
C LEU A 19 -0.69 11.53 -9.72
N TYR A 20 -0.74 11.96 -10.98
CA TYR A 20 -1.99 12.35 -11.67
C TYR A 20 -2.60 11.22 -12.49
N HIS A 21 -2.16 9.97 -12.29
CA HIS A 21 -2.75 8.83 -12.98
C HIS A 21 -4.14 8.54 -12.36
N PRO A 22 -5.20 8.35 -13.16
CA PRO A 22 -6.56 8.14 -12.66
C PRO A 22 -6.68 7.03 -11.62
N ALA A 23 -5.96 5.91 -11.83
CA ALA A 23 -5.94 4.82 -10.85
C ALA A 23 -5.31 5.22 -9.50
N THR A 24 -4.26 6.05 -9.48
CA THR A 24 -3.63 6.54 -8.25
C THR A 24 -4.59 7.46 -7.48
N GLU A 25 -5.22 8.40 -8.19
CA GLU A 25 -6.20 9.33 -7.63
C GLU A 25 -7.37 8.55 -7.01
N ASP A 26 -7.94 7.59 -7.75
CA ASP A 26 -9.05 6.77 -7.27
C ASP A 26 -8.68 5.94 -6.02
N ILE A 27 -7.46 5.41 -5.96
CA ILE A 27 -6.96 4.66 -4.81
C ILE A 27 -6.84 5.59 -3.58
N CYS A 28 -6.28 6.79 -3.74
CA CYS A 28 -6.13 7.76 -2.66
C CYS A 28 -7.49 8.23 -2.14
N ASP A 29 -8.44 8.47 -3.06
CA ASP A 29 -9.82 8.81 -2.74
C ASP A 29 -10.53 7.69 -1.97
N ALA A 30 -10.35 6.43 -2.39
CA ALA A 30 -10.88 5.27 -1.67
C ALA A 30 -10.31 5.18 -0.24
N PHE A 31 -9.00 5.37 -0.07
CA PHE A 31 -8.41 5.40 1.27
C PHE A 31 -8.97 6.53 2.15
N THR A 32 -9.22 7.71 1.56
CA THR A 32 -9.83 8.85 2.27
C THR A 32 -11.26 8.55 2.71
N ARG A 33 -12.00 7.72 1.96
CA ARG A 33 -13.32 7.20 2.35
C ARG A 33 -13.26 6.07 3.39
N GLY A 34 -12.07 5.59 3.75
CA GLY A 34 -11.88 4.45 4.65
C GLY A 34 -12.07 3.09 3.97
N GLU A 35 -12.00 3.05 2.64
CA GLU A 35 -11.99 1.82 1.86
C GLU A 35 -10.56 1.29 1.70
N PHE A 36 -10.41 0.01 1.41
CA PHE A 36 -9.10 -0.65 1.26
C PHE A 36 -9.03 -1.38 -0.08
N PRO A 37 -8.87 -0.65 -1.19
CA PRO A 37 -9.04 -1.19 -2.53
C PRO A 37 -7.88 -2.06 -3.02
N LEU A 38 -6.75 -2.05 -2.30
CA LEU A 38 -5.54 -2.76 -2.67
C LEU A 38 -5.46 -4.11 -1.98
N GLU A 39 -5.74 -5.17 -2.74
CA GLU A 39 -5.73 -6.52 -2.22
C GLU A 39 -4.85 -7.44 -3.07
N ARG A 40 -4.38 -8.52 -2.45
CA ARG A 40 -3.89 -9.69 -3.15
C ARG A 40 -4.27 -10.96 -2.43
N LEU A 41 -4.51 -12.02 -3.19
CA LEU A 41 -4.56 -13.36 -2.62
C LEU A 41 -3.18 -13.74 -2.07
N ALA A 42 -3.12 -14.51 -0.99
CA ALA A 42 -1.85 -14.95 -0.40
C ALA A 42 -0.95 -15.73 -1.40
N THR A 43 -1.55 -16.30 -2.46
CA THR A 43 -0.84 -17.00 -3.54
C THR A 43 -0.37 -16.08 -4.67
N SER A 44 -0.83 -14.83 -4.72
CA SER A 44 -0.45 -13.85 -5.74
C SER A 44 0.83 -13.11 -5.35
N ARG A 45 1.68 -12.85 -6.34
CA ARG A 45 2.89 -12.04 -6.15
C ARG A 45 2.59 -10.55 -6.09
N TYR A 46 1.51 -10.10 -6.75
CA TYR A 46 1.25 -8.68 -6.99
C TYR A 46 -0.02 -8.23 -6.27
N PHE A 47 0.02 -7.00 -5.76
CA PHE A 47 -1.18 -6.26 -5.41
C PHE A 47 -1.81 -5.70 -6.68
N THR A 48 -3.12 -5.74 -6.73
CA THR A 48 -3.86 -5.23 -7.87
C THR A 48 -4.98 -4.30 -7.42
N TYR A 49 -5.38 -3.44 -8.34
CA TYR A 49 -6.50 -2.52 -8.19
C TYR A 49 -7.40 -2.65 -9.41
N MET A 50 -8.71 -2.67 -9.20
CA MET A 50 -9.69 -2.70 -10.30
C MET A 50 -10.12 -1.27 -10.63
N HIS A 51 -9.66 -0.75 -11.76
CA HIS A 51 -10.04 0.58 -12.27
C HIS A 51 -10.84 0.42 -13.56
N GLU A 52 -12.07 0.93 -13.59
CA GLU A 52 -12.98 0.86 -14.75
C GLU A 52 -13.17 -0.54 -15.38
N GLY A 53 -12.92 -1.61 -14.60
CA GLY A 53 -13.03 -3.00 -15.06
C GLY A 53 -11.70 -3.61 -15.53
N ASP A 54 -10.62 -2.84 -15.58
CA ASP A 54 -9.27 -3.30 -15.84
C ASP A 54 -8.50 -3.54 -14.53
N GLU A 55 -7.71 -4.62 -14.50
CA GLU A 55 -6.83 -4.92 -13.39
C GLU A 55 -5.49 -4.20 -13.56
N VAL A 56 -5.24 -3.23 -12.68
CA VAL A 56 -3.99 -2.47 -12.62
C VAL A 56 -3.06 -3.14 -11.63
N ILE A 57 -1.86 -3.53 -12.08
CA ILE A 57 -0.82 -4.03 -11.20
C ILE A 57 -0.19 -2.86 -10.46
N VAL A 58 -0.19 -2.94 -9.12
CA VAL A 58 0.43 -1.93 -8.27
C VAL A 58 1.90 -2.27 -8.09
N ASP A 59 2.76 -1.42 -8.66
CA ASP A 59 4.21 -1.51 -8.56
C ASP A 59 4.80 -0.48 -7.59
N ALA A 60 6.13 -0.45 -7.47
CA ALA A 60 6.82 0.47 -6.56
C ALA A 60 6.57 1.95 -6.89
N SER A 61 6.36 2.27 -8.17
CA SER A 61 6.19 3.66 -8.62
C SER A 61 4.79 4.17 -8.24
N ILE A 62 3.76 3.34 -8.43
CA ILE A 62 2.39 3.64 -7.98
C ILE A 62 2.35 3.76 -6.45
N ILE A 63 3.05 2.88 -5.72
CA ILE A 63 3.10 2.98 -4.25
C ILE A 63 3.75 4.28 -3.80
N ASN A 64 4.86 4.68 -4.40
CA ASN A 64 5.51 5.95 -4.05
C ASN A 64 4.58 7.14 -4.31
N ALA A 65 3.85 7.12 -5.43
CA ALA A 65 2.88 8.17 -5.76
C ALA A 65 1.76 8.24 -4.71
N ILE A 66 1.17 7.10 -4.32
CA ILE A 66 0.13 7.04 -3.28
C ILE A 66 0.68 7.53 -1.92
N GLU A 67 1.84 7.03 -1.49
CA GLU A 67 2.45 7.43 -0.22
C GLU A 67 2.78 8.94 -0.19
N SER A 68 3.19 9.50 -1.32
CA SER A 68 3.45 10.93 -1.48
C SER A 68 2.18 11.76 -1.41
N ASP A 69 1.09 11.32 -2.05
CA ASP A 69 -0.20 12.02 -2.05
C ASP A 69 -0.85 12.00 -0.66
N LEU A 70 -0.91 10.82 -0.03
CA LEU A 70 -1.49 10.65 1.30
C LEU A 70 -0.64 11.23 2.42
N GLN A 71 0.65 11.48 2.16
CA GLN A 71 1.67 11.79 3.18
C GLN A 71 1.72 10.73 4.30
N ASP A 72 1.43 9.47 3.95
CA ASP A 72 1.40 8.34 4.88
C ASP A 72 2.01 7.09 4.23
N ASP A 73 2.70 6.30 5.03
CA ASP A 73 3.31 5.05 4.55
C ASP A 73 2.22 3.98 4.39
N LEU A 74 2.30 3.19 3.32
CA LEU A 74 1.46 2.01 3.15
C LEU A 74 2.07 0.80 3.88
N VAL A 75 1.21 0.08 4.58
CA VAL A 75 1.55 -1.16 5.30
C VAL A 75 0.71 -2.32 4.79
N ILE A 76 1.25 -3.53 4.92
CA ILE A 76 0.57 -4.76 4.54
C ILE A 76 0.00 -5.40 5.80
N VAL A 77 -1.31 -5.65 5.78
CA VAL A 77 -2.02 -6.40 6.80
C VAL A 77 -2.37 -7.77 6.26
N GLU A 78 -2.03 -8.81 7.01
CA GLU A 78 -2.37 -10.20 6.67
C GLU A 78 -3.78 -10.55 7.15
N GLY A 79 -4.63 -10.93 6.22
CA GLY A 79 -5.91 -11.59 6.49
C GLY A 79 -5.77 -13.12 6.42
N GLU A 80 -6.91 -13.81 6.58
CA GLU A 80 -6.94 -15.29 6.57
C GLU A 80 -6.61 -15.87 5.18
N PHE A 81 -7.04 -15.20 4.11
CA PHE A 81 -6.89 -15.69 2.72
C PHE A 81 -6.26 -14.66 1.78
N ASN A 82 -6.27 -13.39 2.16
CA ASN A 82 -5.76 -12.26 1.39
C ASN A 82 -4.81 -11.41 2.24
N GLN A 83 -4.02 -10.60 1.57
CA GLN A 83 -3.26 -9.52 2.17
C GLN A 83 -3.80 -8.21 1.60
N VAL A 84 -3.95 -7.22 2.47
CA VAL A 84 -4.50 -5.91 2.12
C VAL A 84 -3.42 -4.87 2.38
N MET A 85 -3.31 -3.90 1.48
CA MET A 85 -2.40 -2.78 1.65
C MET A 85 -3.19 -1.54 2.02
N ILE A 86 -2.85 -0.95 3.17
CA ILE A 86 -3.59 0.17 3.74
C ILE A 86 -2.66 1.23 4.33
N PRO A 87 -3.11 2.48 4.50
CA PRO A 87 -2.34 3.53 5.17
C PRO A 87 -2.04 3.15 6.61
N ALA A 88 -0.82 3.44 7.06
CA ALA A 88 -0.40 3.16 8.43
C ALA A 88 -1.26 3.88 9.46
N SER A 89 -1.77 5.07 9.15
CA SER A 89 -2.71 5.82 9.98
C SER A 89 -4.04 5.08 10.19
N SER A 90 -4.56 4.39 9.17
CA SER A 90 -5.79 3.60 9.25
C SER A 90 -5.65 2.39 10.19
N VAL A 91 -4.47 1.76 10.23
CA VAL A 91 -4.18 0.72 11.23
C VAL A 91 -4.21 1.30 12.64
N LYS A 92 -3.57 2.46 12.85
CA LYS A 92 -3.54 3.11 14.18
C LYS A 92 -4.94 3.38 14.71
N THR A 93 -5.90 3.72 13.86
CA THR A 93 -7.29 3.92 14.31
C THR A 93 -8.02 2.62 14.63
N GLY A 94 -7.61 1.49 14.04
CA GLY A 94 -8.21 0.17 14.29
C GLY A 94 -7.69 -0.52 15.55
N VAL A 95 -6.50 -0.19 16.04
CA VAL A 95 -5.94 -0.76 17.28
C VAL A 95 -6.75 -0.30 18.48
N SER A 96 -7.43 -1.24 19.13
CA SER A 96 -8.35 -0.95 20.23
C SER A 96 -7.62 -0.85 21.57
N GLN A 97 -8.19 -0.05 22.49
CA GLN A 97 -7.69 0.02 23.85
C GLN A 97 -7.89 -1.30 24.61
N ASP A 98 -8.92 -2.06 24.27
CA ASP A 98 -9.20 -3.37 24.89
C ASP A 98 -8.10 -4.40 24.57
N GLU A 99 -7.60 -4.42 23.33
CA GLU A 99 -6.46 -5.26 22.95
C GLU A 99 -5.18 -4.86 23.69
N TRP A 100 -4.96 -3.56 23.91
CA TRP A 100 -3.85 -3.08 24.72
C TRP A 100 -3.98 -3.51 26.17
N ILE A 101 -5.16 -3.36 26.79
CA ILE A 101 -5.43 -3.80 28.16
C ILE A 101 -5.15 -5.30 28.28
N ALA A 102 -5.67 -6.11 27.36
CA ALA A 102 -5.40 -7.55 27.34
C ALA A 102 -3.91 -7.87 27.18
N ALA A 103 -3.16 -7.08 26.38
CA ALA A 103 -1.72 -7.25 26.21
C ALA A 103 -0.94 -6.88 27.49
N VAL A 104 -1.36 -5.85 28.23
CA VAL A 104 -0.79 -5.45 29.52
C VAL A 104 -1.07 -6.53 30.57
N GLU A 105 -2.31 -7.00 30.67
CA GLU A 105 -2.71 -8.06 31.61
C GLU A 105 -1.97 -9.38 31.34
N ALA A 106 -1.73 -9.70 30.06
CA ALA A 106 -0.93 -10.86 29.66
C ALA A 106 0.59 -10.66 29.83
N GLY A 107 1.04 -9.49 30.28
CA GLY A 107 2.46 -9.16 30.44
C GLY A 107 3.24 -9.03 29.12
N LYS A 108 2.55 -8.86 27.99
CA LYS A 108 3.16 -8.74 26.65
C LYS A 108 3.72 -7.33 26.38
N THR A 109 3.25 -6.32 27.10
CA THR A 109 3.74 -4.94 26.98
C THR A 109 3.67 -4.22 28.33
N GLN A 110 4.58 -3.27 28.52
CA GLN A 110 4.54 -2.26 29.59
C GLN A 110 4.48 -0.83 29.03
N ALA A 111 4.45 -0.69 27.70
CA ALA A 111 4.33 0.59 27.04
C ALA A 111 2.93 1.17 27.24
N ASP A 112 2.85 2.50 27.22
CA ASP A 112 1.55 3.17 27.19
C ASP A 112 0.79 2.83 25.90
N PHE A 113 -0.49 3.17 25.86
CA PHE A 113 -1.34 2.83 24.72
C PHE A 113 -0.84 3.46 23.41
N SER A 114 -0.31 4.70 23.45
CA SER A 114 0.16 5.43 22.29
C SER A 114 1.41 4.78 21.69
N ASP A 115 2.38 4.47 22.54
CA ASP A 115 3.64 3.84 22.18
C ASP A 115 3.43 2.39 21.73
N TRP A 116 2.55 1.65 22.41
CA TRP A 116 2.19 0.30 22.00
C TRP A 116 1.51 0.29 20.63
N ARG A 117 0.60 1.23 20.38
CA ARG A 117 -0.05 1.39 19.08
C ARG A 117 0.93 1.73 17.97
N ALA A 118 1.88 2.65 18.23
CA ALA A 118 2.95 2.97 17.29
C ALA A 118 3.83 1.75 17.01
N LEU A 119 4.15 0.97 18.06
CA LEU A 119 4.93 -0.26 17.95
C LEU A 119 4.21 -1.30 17.09
N MET A 120 2.92 -1.54 17.29
CA MET A 120 2.12 -2.50 16.50
C MET A 120 2.18 -2.15 15.00
N VAL A 121 2.03 -0.87 14.65
CA VAL A 121 2.11 -0.43 13.25
C VAL A 121 3.53 -0.53 12.70
N SER A 122 4.55 -0.26 13.51
CA SER A 122 5.96 -0.38 13.09
C SER A 122 6.39 -1.82 12.78
N GLN A 123 5.69 -2.81 13.32
CA GLN A 123 5.96 -4.23 13.09
C GLN A 123 5.36 -4.75 11.77
N LEU A 124 4.45 -3.98 11.15
CA LEU A 124 3.84 -4.38 9.90
C LEU A 124 4.82 -4.21 8.72
N PRO A 125 4.82 -5.14 7.75
CA PRO A 125 5.62 -5.00 6.54
C PRO A 125 5.24 -3.73 5.79
N ARG A 126 6.24 -2.93 5.40
CA ARG A 126 6.02 -1.75 4.55
C ARG A 126 5.83 -2.16 3.10
N ALA A 127 4.94 -1.46 2.40
CA ALA A 127 4.67 -1.69 1.00
C ALA A 127 5.90 -1.47 0.10
N ARG A 128 6.79 -0.54 0.46
CA ARG A 128 8.07 -0.34 -0.25
C ARG A 128 9.07 -1.50 -0.09
N ASP A 129 8.96 -2.31 0.95
CA ASP A 129 9.97 -3.35 1.25
C ASP A 129 9.71 -4.67 0.51
N ILE A 130 8.49 -4.93 0.04
CA ILE A 130 8.18 -6.09 -0.82
C ILE A 130 8.92 -6.03 -2.16
N PHE A 131 9.19 -4.84 -2.69
CA PHE A 131 9.93 -4.70 -3.96
C PHE A 131 11.44 -4.82 -3.79
N LYS A 132 12.00 -4.44 -2.63
CA LYS A 132 13.43 -4.60 -2.35
C LYS A 132 13.85 -6.07 -2.32
N ARG A 133 12.97 -6.98 -1.89
CA ARG A 133 13.24 -8.44 -1.89
C ARG A 133 13.29 -9.06 -3.29
N ASN A 134 12.68 -8.43 -4.29
CA ASN A 134 12.64 -8.96 -5.66
C ASN A 134 13.77 -8.42 -6.56
N GLY A 135 14.57 -7.46 -6.08
CA GLY A 135 15.68 -6.85 -6.81
C GLY A 135 17.04 -7.56 -6.69
N THR A 136 17.10 -8.76 -6.10
CA THR A 136 18.37 -9.52 -5.99
C THR A 136 18.28 -10.85 -6.72
N GLN A 137 18.20 -10.81 -8.06
CA GLN A 137 18.94 -11.75 -8.92
C GLN A 137 19.38 -10.97 -10.16
N ALA A 138 20.67 -10.62 -10.16
CA ALA A 138 21.41 -10.17 -11.33
C ALA A 138 21.64 -11.33 -12.30
#